data_AF-A0A3A9WGB0-F1
#
_entry.id   AF-A0A3A9WGB0-F1
#
_cell.length_a   1.000
_cell.length_b   1.000
_cell.length_c   1.000
_cell.angle_alpha   90.00
_cell.angle_beta   90.00
_cell.angle_gamma   90.00
#
_symmetry.space_group_name_H-M   'P 1'
#
loop_
_entity.id
_entity.type
_entity.pdbx_description
1 polymer ?
#
loop_
_entity_poly.entity_id
_entity_poly.type
_entity_poly.pdbx_seq_one_letter_code
_entity_poly.pdbx_strand_id
1 'polypeptide(L)'
;VRGAIGAVVLVDTRRLADCFPAVDYFENSGLPFVIALNGFDGHQPYSPEEVREALQIGPDAPIITTDARQRQEAKSTLITLVEHALMARLR
;
A
#
# COMPACT_ATOMS: atom_id res chain seq x y z
N VAL A 1 -2.03 12.92 9.80
CA VAL A 1 -3.34 12.94 9.09
C VAL A 1 -4.45 12.82 10.14
N ARG A 2 -5.39 13.77 10.26
CA ARG A 2 -6.48 13.70 11.26
C ARG A 2 -7.81 13.40 10.57
N GLY A 3 -8.55 12.40 11.07
CA GLY A 3 -9.88 12.03 10.57
C GLY A 3 -9.90 11.09 9.35
N ALA A 4 -8.73 10.68 8.83
CA ALA A 4 -8.68 9.63 7.81
C ALA A 4 -9.03 8.26 8.42
N ILE A 5 -9.73 7.43 7.64
CA ILE A 5 -10.02 6.04 8.02
C ILE A 5 -8.82 5.12 7.82
N GLY A 6 -7.90 5.51 6.92
CA GLY A 6 -6.74 4.74 6.52
C GLY A 6 -5.95 5.47 5.42
N ALA A 7 -4.85 4.88 4.96
CA ALA A 7 -4.03 5.41 3.88
C ALA A 7 -3.65 4.36 2.83
N VAL A 8 -3.45 4.80 1.59
CA VAL A 8 -2.78 4.02 0.54
C VAL A 8 -1.38 4.57 0.37
N VAL A 9 -0.37 3.72 0.50
CA VAL A 9 1.01 4.04 0.11
C VAL A 9 1.22 3.49 -1.29
N LEU A 10 1.24 4.39 -2.27
CA LEU A 10 1.50 4.03 -3.67
C LEU A 10 3.01 3.92 -3.90
N VAL A 11 3.50 2.71 -4.14
CA VAL A 11 4.92 2.39 -4.28
C VAL A 11 5.29 2.26 -5.76
N ASP A 12 6.23 3.08 -6.22
CA ASP A 12 6.87 2.92 -7.53
C ASP A 12 8.13 2.07 -7.38
N THR A 13 8.07 0.82 -7.84
CA THR A 13 9.20 -0.12 -7.71
C THR A 13 10.42 0.27 -8.54
N ARG A 14 10.28 1.21 -9.50
CA ARG A 14 11.40 1.79 -10.24
C ARG A 14 12.22 2.76 -9.39
N ARG A 15 11.64 3.24 -8.28
CA ARG A 15 12.21 4.21 -7.35
C ARG A 15 11.98 3.78 -5.91
N LEU A 16 12.26 2.51 -5.61
CA LEU A 16 11.92 1.88 -4.34
C LEU A 16 12.49 2.62 -3.11
N ALA A 17 13.71 3.17 -3.23
CA ALA A 17 14.35 3.96 -2.16
C ALA A 17 13.55 5.19 -1.73
N ASP A 18 12.80 5.81 -2.65
CA ASP A 18 12.00 7.00 -2.36
C ASP A 18 10.71 6.66 -1.60
N CYS A 19 10.37 5.37 -1.48
CA CYS A 19 9.15 4.91 -0.84
C CYS A 19 9.31 4.68 0.67
N PHE A 20 10.53 4.45 1.17
CA PHE A 20 10.81 4.16 2.59
C PHE A 20 10.20 5.21 3.55
N PRO A 21 10.39 6.54 3.35
CA PRO A 21 9.86 7.53 4.30
C PRO A 21 8.33 7.50 4.43
N ALA A 22 7.62 7.12 3.36
CA ALA A 22 6.17 7.02 3.39
C ALA A 22 5.71 5.77 4.16
N VAL A 23 6.40 4.64 3.98
CA VAL A 23 6.13 3.40 4.73
C VAL A 23 6.38 3.62 6.22
N ASP A 24 7.56 4.13 6.58
CA ASP A 24 7.96 4.42 7.96
C ASP A 24 6.96 5.35 8.65
N TYR A 25 6.49 6.39 7.94
CA TYR A 25 5.51 7.32 8.50
C TYR A 25 4.22 6.61 8.90
N PHE A 26 3.68 5.73 8.04
CA PHE A 26 2.40 5.09 8.33
C PHE A 26 2.50 3.96 9.34
N GLU A 27 3.60 3.20 9.36
CA GLU A 27 3.88 2.23 10.43
C GLU A 27 3.89 2.91 11.82
N ASN A 28 4.53 4.07 11.93
CA ASN A 28 4.60 4.81 13.18
C ASN A 28 3.31 5.59 13.52
N SER A 29 2.44 5.83 12.54
CA SER A 29 1.21 6.61 12.73
C SER A 29 0.08 5.84 13.44
N GLY A 30 0.14 4.50 13.45
CA GLY A 30 -0.94 3.64 13.92
C GLY A 30 -2.23 3.70 13.07
N LEU A 31 -2.21 4.40 11.94
CA LEU A 31 -3.32 4.47 11.01
C LEU A 31 -3.30 3.22 10.11
N PRO A 32 -4.43 2.51 9.91
CA PRO A 32 -4.48 1.39 8.97
C PRO A 32 -4.04 1.83 7.57
N PHE A 33 -3.18 1.05 6.93
CA PHE A 33 -2.71 1.39 5.59
C PHE A 33 -2.50 0.15 4.73
N VAL A 34 -2.54 0.35 3.43
CA VAL A 34 -2.23 -0.67 2.43
C VAL A 34 -1.10 -0.17 1.53
N ILE A 35 -0.25 -1.09 1.10
CA ILE A 35 0.78 -0.85 0.10
C ILE A 35 0.21 -1.21 -1.27
N ALA A 36 0.26 -0.26 -2.19
CA ALA A 36 -0.18 -0.47 -3.57
C ALA A 36 1.04 -0.35 -4.50
N LEU A 37 1.50 -1.48 -5.03
CA LEU A 37 2.60 -1.55 -5.98
C LEU A 37 2.13 -1.04 -7.33
N ASN A 38 2.60 0.15 -7.72
CA ASN A 38 2.13 0.84 -8.90
C ASN A 38 2.82 0.30 -10.16
N GLY A 39 2.25 -0.76 -10.73
CA GLY A 39 2.72 -1.41 -11.94
C GLY A 39 2.17 -0.71 -13.18
N PHE A 40 2.97 0.17 -13.78
CA PHE A 40 2.58 0.86 -15.01
C PHE A 40 2.40 -0.14 -16.14
N ASP A 41 1.27 -0.05 -16.85
CA ASP A 41 0.97 -0.86 -18.04
C ASP A 41 0.94 -2.37 -17.73
N GLY A 42 0.51 -2.71 -16.51
CA GLY A 42 0.51 -4.09 -16.00
C GLY A 42 1.89 -4.65 -15.72
N HIS A 43 2.94 -3.84 -15.84
CA HIS A 43 4.30 -4.27 -15.57
C HIS A 43 4.66 -4.05 -14.09
N GLN A 44 4.78 -5.14 -13.36
CA GLN A 44 5.31 -5.17 -12.01
C GLN A 44 6.28 -6.35 -11.90
N PRO A 45 7.60 -6.12 -12.02
CA PRO A 45 8.58 -7.21 -12.10
C PRO A 45 8.86 -7.88 -10.76
N TYR A 46 8.43 -7.27 -9.65
CA TYR A 46 8.64 -7.78 -8.29
C TYR A 46 7.33 -8.27 -7.69
N SER A 47 7.39 -9.42 -7.05
CA SER A 47 6.31 -9.97 -6.24
C SER A 47 6.04 -9.11 -5.00
N PRO A 48 4.82 -9.18 -4.42
CA PRO A 48 4.51 -8.57 -3.14
C PRO A 48 5.48 -8.95 -2.01
N GLU A 49 5.94 -10.20 -1.99
CA GLU A 49 6.88 -10.72 -1.00
C GLU A 49 8.28 -10.10 -1.16
N GLU A 50 8.79 -10.00 -2.38
CA GLU A 50 10.08 -9.34 -2.64
C GLU A 50 10.06 -7.87 -2.22
N VAL A 51 8.96 -7.16 -2.50
CA VAL A 51 8.82 -5.77 -2.08
C VAL A 51 8.67 -5.66 -0.56
N ARG A 52 7.95 -6.59 0.07
CA ARG A 52 7.81 -6.65 1.54
C ARG A 52 9.18 -6.72 2.20
N GLU A 53 10.01 -7.64 1.75
CA GLU A 53 11.36 -7.83 2.28
C GLU A 53 12.22 -6.59 2.04
N ALA A 54 12.20 -6.05 0.82
CA ALA A 54 13.02 -4.90 0.44
C ALA A 54 12.66 -3.61 1.20
N LEU A 55 11.37 -3.37 1.47
CA LEU A 55 10.88 -2.21 2.22
C LEU A 55 10.69 -2.49 3.72
N GLN A 56 11.04 -3.70 4.19
CA GLN A 56 10.88 -4.13 5.59
C GLN A 56 9.46 -4.00 6.13
N ILE A 57 8.44 -4.21 5.28
CA ILE A 57 7.03 -3.97 5.64
C ILE A 57 6.50 -5.08 6.57
N GLY A 58 5.92 -4.69 7.71
CA GLY A 58 5.31 -5.62 8.66
C GLY A 58 4.15 -6.46 8.08
N PRO A 59 3.94 -7.71 8.56
CA PRO A 59 3.04 -8.69 7.93
C PRO A 59 1.56 -8.29 7.92
N ASP A 60 1.16 -7.36 8.78
CA ASP A 60 -0.22 -6.89 8.89
C ASP A 60 -0.64 -5.94 7.78
N ALA A 61 0.30 -5.27 7.11
CA ALA A 61 0.01 -4.34 6.02
C ALA A 61 -0.22 -5.11 4.70
N PRO A 62 -1.42 -5.07 4.10
CA PRO A 62 -1.67 -5.72 2.81
C PRO A 62 -0.83 -5.08 1.70
N ILE A 63 -0.32 -5.91 0.79
CA ILE A 63 0.39 -5.47 -0.41
C ILE A 63 -0.39 -5.96 -1.63
N ILE A 64 -0.77 -5.03 -2.51
CA ILE A 64 -1.53 -5.32 -3.73
C ILE A 64 -0.86 -4.67 -4.94
N THR A 65 -1.11 -5.19 -6.13
CA THR A 65 -0.70 -4.55 -7.39
C THR A 65 -1.81 -3.64 -7.90
N THR A 66 -1.45 -2.50 -8.48
CA THR A 66 -2.39 -1.54 -9.08
C THR A 66 -1.70 -0.77 -10.21
N ASP A 67 -2.45 -0.32 -11.21
CA ASP A 67 -2.10 0.84 -12.02
C ASP A 67 -3.05 1.98 -11.63
N ALA A 68 -2.54 2.97 -10.89
CA ALA A 68 -3.35 4.09 -10.41
C ALA A 68 -3.98 4.94 -11.54
N ARG A 69 -3.52 4.80 -12.79
CA ARG A 69 -4.13 5.44 -13.97
C ARG A 69 -5.40 4.73 -14.43
N GLN A 70 -5.55 3.45 -14.08
CA GLN A 70 -6.72 2.65 -14.40
C GLN A 70 -7.78 2.82 -13.32
N ARG A 71 -8.90 3.46 -13.67
CA ARG A 71 -9.99 3.78 -12.74
C ARG A 71 -10.47 2.56 -11.94
N GLN A 72 -10.56 1.40 -12.59
CA GLN A 72 -11.05 0.19 -11.95
C GLN A 72 -10.06 -0.36 -10.92
N GLU A 73 -8.76 -0.25 -11.17
CA GLU A 73 -7.71 -0.70 -10.25
C GLU A 73 -7.56 0.24 -9.06
N ALA A 74 -7.63 1.56 -9.30
CA ALA A 74 -7.69 2.55 -8.23
C ALA A 74 -8.93 2.33 -7.32
N LYS A 75 -10.08 1.99 -7.90
CA LYS A 75 -11.29 1.64 -7.14
C LYS A 75 -11.06 0.40 -6.28
N SER A 76 -10.51 -0.68 -6.85
CA SER A 76 -10.20 -1.91 -6.10
C SER A 76 -9.22 -1.64 -4.96
N THR A 77 -8.20 -0.80 -5.19
CA THR A 77 -7.23 -0.37 -4.17
C THR A 77 -7.92 0.31 -2.98
N LEU A 78 -8.86 1.21 -3.24
CA LEU A 78 -9.63 1.89 -2.19
C LEU A 78 -10.58 0.93 -1.45
N ILE A 79 -11.15 -0.06 -2.13
CA ILE A 79 -11.96 -1.10 -1.49
C ILE A 79 -11.10 -1.88 -0.49
N THR A 80 -9.94 -2.36 -0.92
CA THR A 80 -9.00 -3.10 -0.05
C THR A 80 -8.60 -2.26 1.17
N LEU A 81 -8.35 -0.96 0.99
CA LEU A 81 -8.08 -0.07 2.12
C LEU A 81 -9.24 -0.03 3.12
N VAL A 82 -10.47 0.17 2.63
CA VAL A 82 -11.65 0.27 3.51
C VAL A 82 -11.88 -1.05 4.25
N GLU A 83 -11.79 -2.18 3.56
CA GLU A 83 -11.91 -3.51 4.17
C GLU A 83 -10.84 -3.73 5.24
N HIS A 84 -9.58 -3.39 4.95
CA HIS A 84 -8.48 -3.49 5.91
C HIS A 84 -8.70 -2.60 7.13
N ALA A 85 -9.11 -1.34 6.93
CA ALA A 85 -9.38 -0.39 8.02
C ALA A 85 -10.56 -0.84 8.91
N LEU A 86 -11.60 -1.45 8.32
CA LEU A 86 -12.70 -2.04 9.07
C LEU A 86 -12.23 -3.21 9.94
N MET A 87 -11.42 -4.11 9.38
CA MET A 87 -10.88 -5.27 10.12
C MET A 87 -9.95 -4.83 11.25
N ALA A 88 -9.09 -3.85 11.00
CA ALA A 88 -8.17 -3.30 12.01
C ALA A 88 -8.92 -2.67 13.20
N ARG A 89 -10.12 -2.12 12.98
CA ARG A 89 -10.95 -1.49 14.02
C ARG A 89 -11.78 -2.49 14.84
N LEU A 90 -11.92 -3.71 14.34
CA LEU A 90 -12.61 -4.81 15.04
C LEU A 90 -11.68 -5.65 15.92
N ARG A 91 -10.36 -5.43 15.81
CA ARG A 91 -9.34 -5.99 16.71
C ARG A 91 -9.18 -5.12 17.94
#